data_AF-A0A2S9WWQ8-F1
#
_entry.id   AF-A0A2S9WWQ8-F1
#
_cell.length_a   1.000
_cell.length_b   1.000
_cell.length_c   1.000
_cell.angle_alpha   90.00
_cell.angle_beta   90.00
_cell.angle_gamma   90.00
#
_symmetry.space_group_name_H-M   'P 1'
#
loop_
_entity.id
_entity.type
_entity.pdbx_description
1 polymer ?
#
loop_
_entity_poly.entity_id
_entity_poly.type
_entity_poly.pdbx_seq_one_letter_code
_entity_poly.pdbx_strand_id
1 'polypeptide(L)'
;MLSFSCAAQSVPPNAKEILTSKDWKIDGYGVENIYKIKFTNTAIIVHHNNELIGELEYYFSTTLNDCSPNGFNENNVGDTLSGKYLISEKSCLELINVSENELKFKSVYGGNPNNITTASPI
;
A
#
# COMPACT_ATOMS: atom_id res chain seq x y z
N MET A 1 23.15 -12.72 -27.84
CA MET A 1 21.80 -12.98 -27.31
C MET A 1 21.49 -11.89 -26.30
N LEU A 2 20.37 -11.21 -26.46
CA LEU A 2 19.93 -10.11 -25.61
C LEU A 2 19.64 -10.64 -24.21
N SER A 3 20.45 -10.27 -23.23
CA SER A 3 20.12 -10.46 -21.82
C SER A 3 19.06 -9.41 -21.48
N PHE A 4 17.80 -9.82 -21.52
CA PHE A 4 16.73 -9.05 -20.89
C PHE A 4 16.91 -9.24 -19.38
N SER A 5 17.66 -8.33 -18.76
CA SER A 5 17.48 -8.05 -17.35
C SER A 5 16.09 -7.42 -17.22
N CYS A 6 15.07 -8.28 -17.11
CA CYS A 6 13.75 -7.90 -16.66
C CYS A 6 13.97 -7.33 -15.25
N ALA A 7 13.99 -6.00 -15.13
CA ALA A 7 13.87 -5.36 -13.83
C ALA A 7 12.61 -5.95 -13.21
N ALA A 8 12.79 -6.78 -12.18
CA ALA A 8 11.71 -7.50 -11.55
C ALA A 8 10.58 -6.53 -11.23
N GLN A 9 9.34 -6.88 -11.64
CA GLN A 9 8.17 -6.23 -11.08
C GLN A 9 8.28 -6.36 -9.55
N SER A 10 8.50 -5.23 -8.87
CA SER A 10 8.72 -5.16 -7.43
C SER A 10 7.42 -5.34 -6.62
N VAL A 11 6.28 -5.39 -7.31
CA VAL A 11 4.98 -5.71 -6.74
C VAL A 11 4.47 -6.97 -7.45
N PRO A 12 4.30 -8.09 -6.73
CA PRO A 12 3.89 -9.33 -7.33
C PRO A 12 2.39 -9.31 -7.66
N PRO A 13 1.92 -10.15 -8.60
CA PRO A 13 0.50 -10.22 -8.96
C PRO A 13 -0.44 -10.55 -7.79
N ASN A 14 0.07 -11.22 -6.75
CA ASN A 14 -0.66 -11.59 -5.53
C ASN A 14 -0.44 -10.60 -4.36
N ALA A 15 -0.06 -9.35 -4.64
CA ALA A 15 0.22 -8.35 -3.59
C ALA A 15 -0.92 -8.20 -2.56
N LYS A 16 -2.19 -8.34 -2.97
CA LYS A 16 -3.34 -8.31 -2.06
C LYS A 16 -3.29 -9.42 -1.01
N GLU A 17 -2.92 -10.64 -1.42
CA GLU A 17 -2.79 -11.78 -0.50
C GLU A 17 -1.67 -11.53 0.51
N ILE A 18 -0.51 -11.06 0.04
CA ILE A 18 0.64 -10.76 0.92
C ILE A 18 0.27 -9.67 1.92
N LEU A 19 -0.29 -8.56 1.47
CA LEU A 19 -0.68 -7.42 2.31
C LEU A 19 -1.67 -7.82 3.42
N THR A 20 -2.65 -8.66 3.09
CA THR A 20 -3.72 -9.08 4.02
C THR A 20 -3.36 -10.28 4.89
N SER A 21 -2.24 -10.97 4.59
CA SER A 21 -1.79 -12.17 5.33
C SER A 21 -1.31 -11.89 6.76
N LYS A 22 -0.90 -10.64 7.04
CA LYS A 22 -0.25 -10.25 8.29
C LYS A 22 -0.46 -8.77 8.59
N ASP A 23 -0.12 -8.41 9.82
CA ASP A 23 -0.05 -7.02 10.22
C ASP A 23 1.37 -6.48 10.02
N TRP A 24 1.48 -5.19 9.71
CA TRP A 24 2.74 -4.54 9.34
C TRP A 24 3.09 -3.46 10.35
N LYS A 25 4.34 -3.37 10.76
CA LYS A 25 4.88 -2.28 11.57
C LYS A 25 5.57 -1.27 10.68
N ILE A 26 5.23 0.01 10.79
CA ILE A 26 5.98 1.06 10.10
C ILE A 26 7.36 1.21 10.73
N ASP A 27 8.40 1.10 9.90
CA ASP A 27 9.79 1.26 10.31
C ASP A 27 10.17 2.74 10.45
N GLY A 28 11.16 3.02 11.30
CA GLY A 28 11.68 4.39 11.52
C GLY A 28 10.98 5.18 12.62
N TYR A 29 9.86 4.68 13.17
CA TYR A 29 9.34 5.13 14.45
C TYR A 29 10.05 4.38 15.58
N GLY A 30 10.49 5.10 16.62
CA GLY A 30 11.20 4.52 17.76
C GLY A 30 10.42 3.36 18.42
N VAL A 31 11.12 2.50 19.16
CA VAL A 31 10.53 1.27 19.76
C VAL A 31 9.31 1.52 20.65
N GLU A 32 9.14 2.75 21.16
CA GLU A 32 8.03 3.18 22.02
C GLU A 32 6.75 3.57 21.26
N ASN A 33 6.83 3.75 19.94
CA ASN A 33 5.70 4.15 19.09
C ASN A 33 5.49 3.11 18.00
N ILE A 34 4.60 2.16 18.24
CA ILE A 34 4.30 1.11 17.27
C ILE A 34 3.13 1.58 16.42
N TYR A 35 3.43 2.04 15.20
CA TYR A 35 2.43 2.18 14.15
C TYR A 35 2.24 0.84 13.46
N LYS A 36 1.06 0.25 13.66
CA LYS A 36 0.66 -1.02 13.07
C LYS A 36 -0.36 -0.75 11.97
N ILE A 37 -0.08 -1.21 10.76
CA ILE A 37 -0.97 -1.17 9.61
C ILE A 37 -1.50 -2.58 9.37
N LYS A 38 -2.82 -2.72 9.30
CA LYS A 38 -3.51 -3.94 8.87
C LYS A 38 -4.23 -3.66 7.57
N PHE A 39 -3.96 -4.47 6.55
CA PHE A 39 -4.73 -4.44 5.31
C PHE A 39 -5.83 -5.49 5.40
N THR A 40 -7.04 -5.10 5.04
CA THR A 40 -8.18 -6.02 4.86
C THR A 40 -8.53 -6.10 3.37
N ASN A 41 -9.63 -6.74 3.00
CA ASN A 41 -10.03 -6.78 1.59
C ASN A 41 -10.44 -5.42 1.02
N THR A 42 -10.82 -4.48 1.89
CA THR A 42 -11.45 -3.20 1.52
C THR A 42 -10.94 -2.00 2.31
N ALA A 43 -10.17 -2.19 3.39
CA ALA A 43 -9.76 -1.10 4.28
C ALA A 43 -8.34 -1.26 4.84
N ILE A 44 -7.63 -0.14 4.96
CA ILE A 44 -6.38 0.01 5.69
C ILE A 44 -6.73 0.47 7.09
N ILE A 45 -6.32 -0.29 8.10
CA ILE A 45 -6.58 -0.01 9.50
C ILE A 45 -5.26 0.32 10.18
N VAL A 46 -5.18 1.48 10.82
CA VAL A 46 -3.96 1.96 11.48
C VAL A 46 -4.18 1.99 12.98
N HIS A 47 -3.27 1.34 13.70
CA HIS A 47 -3.19 1.40 15.16
C HIS A 47 -1.91 2.11 15.60
N HIS A 48 -2.00 2.86 16.69
CA HIS A 48 -0.85 3.37 17.43
C HIS A 48 -0.92 2.81 18.85
N ASN A 49 0.13 2.08 19.28
CA ASN A 49 0.18 1.45 20.59
C ASN A 49 -1.07 0.59 20.93
N ASN A 50 -1.53 -0.18 19.94
CA ASN A 50 -2.75 -1.02 19.97
C ASN A 50 -4.09 -0.27 20.03
N GLU A 51 -4.10 1.06 20.00
CA GLU A 51 -5.31 1.85 19.87
C GLU A 51 -5.61 2.12 18.40
N LEU A 52 -6.86 1.95 17.99
CA LEU A 52 -7.31 2.30 16.63
C LEU A 52 -7.27 3.81 16.46
N ILE A 53 -6.46 4.30 15.51
CA ILE A 53 -6.34 5.73 15.22
C ILE A 53 -6.88 6.13 13.84
N GLY A 54 -7.15 5.15 12.97
CA GLY A 54 -7.73 5.43 11.68
C GLY A 54 -8.10 4.18 10.90
N GLU A 55 -9.15 4.33 10.10
CA GLU A 55 -9.58 3.36 9.10
C GLU A 55 -9.83 4.11 7.80
N LEU A 56 -9.33 3.56 6.70
CA LEU A 56 -9.48 4.13 5.38
C LEU A 56 -9.84 3.04 4.40
N GLU A 57 -11.03 3.16 3.80
CA GLU A 57 -11.44 2.31 2.69
C GLU A 57 -10.52 2.52 1.49
N TYR A 58 -10.16 1.44 0.79
CA TYR A 58 -9.29 1.49 -0.36
C TYR A 58 -9.64 0.44 -1.42
N TYR A 59 -9.17 0.71 -2.62
CA TYR A 59 -9.34 -0.10 -3.81
C TYR A 59 -7.96 -0.34 -4.45
N PHE A 60 -7.75 -1.51 -5.06
CA PHE A 60 -6.53 -1.75 -5.82
C PHE A 60 -6.66 -1.17 -7.22
N SER A 61 -5.59 -0.55 -7.74
CA SER A 61 -5.51 -0.23 -9.16
C SER A 61 -4.15 -0.64 -9.72
N THR A 62 -4.16 -0.97 -11.01
CA THR A 62 -2.95 -1.16 -11.80
C THR A 62 -2.53 0.13 -12.51
N THR A 63 -3.39 1.16 -12.53
CA THR A 63 -3.17 2.39 -13.29
C THR A 63 -2.96 3.60 -12.37
N LEU A 64 -2.01 4.46 -12.75
CA LEU A 64 -1.77 5.74 -12.06
C LEU A 64 -2.86 6.77 -12.37
N ASN A 65 -3.59 6.62 -13.48
CA ASN A 65 -4.61 7.59 -13.91
C ASN A 65 -5.74 7.73 -12.87
N ASP A 66 -6.03 6.64 -12.16
CA ASP A 66 -7.02 6.63 -11.07
C ASP A 66 -6.49 7.35 -9.81
N CYS A 67 -5.18 7.58 -9.70
CA CYS A 67 -4.55 8.33 -8.61
C CYS A 67 -4.54 9.84 -8.87
N SER A 68 -5.72 10.42 -8.99
CA SER A 68 -5.93 11.86 -9.07
C SER A 68 -6.85 12.33 -7.94
N PRO A 69 -6.62 13.52 -7.35
CA PRO A 69 -7.49 14.08 -6.32
C PRO A 69 -8.97 14.19 -6.73
N ASN A 70 -9.26 14.27 -8.04
CA ASN A 70 -10.61 14.32 -8.59
C ASN A 70 -10.92 13.09 -9.47
N GLY A 71 -10.04 12.09 -9.50
CA GLY A 71 -10.12 10.94 -10.39
C GLY A 71 -10.63 9.66 -9.73
N PHE A 72 -10.92 9.69 -8.43
CA PHE A 72 -11.50 8.55 -7.74
C PHE A 72 -12.87 8.20 -8.32
N ASN A 73 -13.00 6.98 -8.85
CA ASN A 73 -14.25 6.39 -9.28
C ASN A 73 -14.20 4.91 -8.96
N GLU A 74 -14.99 4.48 -7.98
CA GLU A 74 -15.06 3.09 -7.49
C GLU A 74 -15.29 2.06 -8.62
N ASN A 75 -16.01 2.44 -9.67
CA ASN A 75 -16.29 1.57 -10.82
C ASN A 75 -15.03 1.24 -11.65
N ASN A 76 -13.97 2.04 -11.53
CA ASN A 76 -12.71 1.84 -12.27
C ASN A 76 -11.65 1.09 -11.46
N VAL A 77 -11.77 1.04 -10.13
CA VAL A 77 -10.75 0.55 -9.20
C VAL A 77 -11.19 -0.68 -8.38
N GLY A 78 -12.45 -1.12 -8.51
CA GLY A 78 -13.06 -2.18 -7.70
C GLY A 78 -12.51 -3.61 -7.85
N ASP A 79 -12.02 -3.99 -9.03
CA ASP A 79 -12.07 -5.41 -9.46
C ASP A 79 -10.73 -6.14 -9.55
N THR A 80 -9.61 -5.52 -9.20
CA THR A 80 -8.31 -6.14 -9.44
C THR A 80 -7.69 -6.81 -8.20
N LEU A 81 -7.36 -8.10 -8.35
CA LEU A 81 -6.57 -8.87 -7.36
C LEU A 81 -5.08 -8.50 -7.40
N SER A 82 -4.66 -7.90 -8.50
CA SER A 82 -3.31 -7.41 -8.74
C SER A 82 -3.30 -5.89 -8.77
N GLY A 83 -2.29 -5.23 -8.22
CA GLY A 83 -2.28 -3.77 -8.29
C GLY A 83 -1.02 -3.19 -7.71
N LYS A 84 -0.68 -2.02 -8.23
CA LYS A 84 0.46 -1.22 -7.77
C LYS A 84 -0.01 -0.01 -6.96
N TYR A 85 -1.29 0.29 -6.96
CA TYR A 85 -1.84 1.46 -6.29
C TYR A 85 -2.95 1.04 -5.33
N LEU A 86 -2.96 1.64 -4.15
CA LEU A 86 -4.07 1.59 -3.20
C LEU A 86 -4.74 2.96 -3.20
N ILE A 87 -5.99 3.03 -3.62
CA ILE A 87 -6.69 4.27 -3.90
C ILE A 87 -7.91 4.39 -3.00
N SER A 88 -8.07 5.54 -2.36
CA SER A 88 -9.28 5.95 -1.67
C SER A 88 -9.79 7.27 -2.26
N GLU A 89 -10.86 7.82 -1.72
CA GLU A 89 -11.29 9.19 -2.06
C GLU A 89 -10.26 10.26 -1.62
N LYS A 90 -9.49 9.98 -0.55
CA LYS A 90 -8.66 10.99 0.14
C LYS A 90 -7.16 10.83 -0.10
N SER A 91 -6.72 9.68 -0.61
CA SER A 91 -5.31 9.39 -0.82
C SER A 91 -5.11 8.32 -1.90
N CYS A 92 -3.93 8.33 -2.51
CA CYS A 92 -3.42 7.20 -3.25
C CYS A 92 -2.01 6.87 -2.77
N LEU A 93 -1.76 5.57 -2.56
CA LEU A 93 -0.46 5.02 -2.25
C LEU A 93 0.05 4.22 -3.45
N GLU A 94 1.28 4.47 -3.87
CA GLU A 94 1.99 3.60 -4.80
C GLU A 94 2.77 2.56 -3.99
N LEU A 95 2.47 1.29 -4.23
CA LEU A 95 3.24 0.15 -3.78
C LEU A 95 4.55 0.09 -4.58
N ILE A 96 5.67 0.27 -3.88
CA ILE A 96 7.01 0.23 -4.46
C ILE A 96 7.58 -1.18 -4.33
N ASN A 97 7.40 -1.82 -3.18
CA ASN A 97 7.80 -3.20 -2.94
C ASN A 97 6.75 -3.91 -2.09
N VAL A 98 6.37 -5.13 -2.45
CA VAL A 98 5.52 -5.99 -1.62
C VAL A 98 6.12 -7.39 -1.60
N SER A 99 6.53 -7.84 -0.43
CA SER A 99 7.11 -9.16 -0.22
C SER A 99 6.75 -9.67 1.18
N GLU A 100 6.95 -10.96 1.44
CA GLU A 100 6.67 -11.55 2.75
C GLU A 100 7.39 -10.87 3.93
N ASN A 101 8.51 -10.20 3.67
CA ASN A 101 9.39 -9.63 4.69
C ASN A 101 9.42 -8.10 4.70
N GLU A 102 8.90 -7.44 3.67
CA GLU A 102 9.01 -6.00 3.52
C GLU A 102 7.89 -5.45 2.64
N LEU A 103 7.30 -4.37 3.12
CA LEU A 103 6.40 -3.50 2.37
C LEU A 103 7.07 -2.13 2.21
N LYS A 104 7.12 -1.60 0.98
CA LYS A 104 7.48 -0.21 0.70
C LYS A 104 6.39 0.46 -0.10
N PHE A 105 5.99 1.63 0.31
CA PHE A 105 5.04 2.46 -0.42
C PHE A 105 5.36 3.93 -0.26
N LYS A 106 4.79 4.76 -1.15
CA LYS A 106 4.82 6.21 -1.01
C LYS A 106 3.47 6.79 -1.36
N SER A 107 3.20 7.98 -0.85
CA SER A 107 2.03 8.73 -1.28
C SER A 107 2.18 9.16 -2.74
N VAL A 108 1.13 9.05 -3.54
CA VAL A 108 1.02 9.76 -4.82
C VAL A 108 0.30 11.08 -4.59
N TYR A 109 -0.81 11.05 -3.83
CA TYR A 109 -1.52 12.22 -3.33
C TYR A 109 -2.13 11.93 -1.95
N GLY A 110 -2.52 12.97 -1.20
CA GLY A 110 -3.04 12.83 0.17
C GLY A 110 -1.94 12.72 1.24
N GLY A 111 -0.67 12.92 0.84
CA GLY A 111 0.52 12.85 1.68
C GLY A 111 1.74 13.39 0.95
N ASN A 112 2.93 13.25 1.55
CA ASN A 112 4.18 13.69 0.93
C ASN A 112 4.71 12.63 -0.05
N PRO A 113 4.79 12.91 -1.36
CA PRO A 113 5.17 11.93 -2.36
C PRO A 113 6.66 11.58 -2.38
N ASN A 114 7.49 12.39 -1.71
CA ASN A 114 8.93 12.15 -1.62
C ASN A 114 9.30 11.20 -0.48
N ASN A 115 8.36 10.90 0.43
CA ASN A 115 8.61 10.02 1.55
C ASN A 115 8.24 8.58 1.18
N ILE A 116 9.25 7.71 1.18
CA ILE A 116 9.04 6.26 1.13
C ILE A 116 8.84 5.78 2.56
N THR A 117 7.69 5.15 2.78
CA THR A 117 7.40 4.43 4.01
C THR A 117 7.77 2.96 3.83
N THR A 118 8.55 2.44 4.77
CA THR A 118 8.87 1.02 4.86
C THR A 118 8.11 0.42 6.04
N ALA A 119 7.62 -0.80 5.87
CA ALA A 119 7.01 -1.56 6.95
C ALA A 119 7.48 -3.02 6.92
N SER A 120 7.68 -3.56 8.13
CA SER A 120 8.12 -4.92 8.37
C SER A 120 6.98 -5.74 8.99
N PRO A 121 6.91 -7.06 8.76
CA PRO A 121 5.89 -7.91 9.37
C PRO A 121 5.99 -7.95 10.90
N ILE A 122 4.85 -8.06 11.58
CA ILE A 122 4.72 -8.27 13.04
C ILE A 122 4.42 -9.74 13.32
#